data_AF-A0AAY5K4F3-F1
#
_entry.id   AF-A0AAY5K4F3-F1
#
_cell.length_a   1.000
_cell.length_b   1.000
_cell.length_c   1.000
_cell.angle_alpha   90.00
_cell.angle_beta   90.00
_cell.angle_gamma   90.00
#
_symmetry.space_group_name_H-M   'P 1'
#
loop_
_entity.id
_entity.type
_entity.pdbx_description
1 polymer ?
#
loop_
_entity_poly.entity_id
_entity_poly.type
_entity_poly.pdbx_seq_one_letter_code
_entity_poly.pdbx_strand_id
1 'polypeptide(L)'
;CLWRTPDGDQIRTDNADQDYQHGIFQSIGFKEFHEYLTCPDQTTLEEKETLLKKGVENLKIATRQYARKQNKWVRNRFLKRPGEGVPPVYGLDVTDVSKWEETVLSPALEILERLTKGEQPGIEPMRVEGEGQRNKRSCHTCELCDKVIIGDLEWTAHLKSKKHRYHVKKRKFEPGPASNQHQEPAPGPTVEDLSLGTPTTLAPGLALACGKPKSPDTGSTETP
;
A
#
# COMPACT_ATOMS: atom_id res chain seq x y z
N CYS A 1 -26.34 -36.20 21.58
CA CYS A 1 -24.98 -36.08 22.17
C CYS A 1 -25.04 -35.03 23.27
N LEU A 2 -24.58 -35.34 24.49
CA LEU A 2 -24.47 -34.33 25.54
C LEU A 2 -23.12 -33.62 25.41
N TRP A 3 -23.12 -32.29 25.41
CA TRP A 3 -21.93 -31.54 25.85
C TRP A 3 -22.01 -31.40 27.36
N ARG A 4 -21.01 -31.93 28.07
CA ARG A 4 -20.79 -31.73 29.50
C ARG A 4 -19.29 -31.51 29.68
N THR A 5 -18.87 -30.26 29.69
CA THR A 5 -17.51 -29.86 30.06
C THR A 5 -17.43 -29.76 31.59
N PRO A 6 -16.67 -30.63 32.27
CA PRO A 6 -16.33 -30.40 33.67
C PRO A 6 -15.35 -29.21 33.80
N ASP A 7 -15.32 -28.63 34.99
CA ASP A 7 -14.18 -27.90 35.56
C ASP A 7 -13.57 -26.77 34.72
N GLY A 8 -14.29 -25.65 34.69
CA GLY A 8 -13.82 -24.48 35.45
C GLY A 8 -12.50 -23.83 35.04
N ASP A 9 -12.06 -23.99 33.79
CA ASP A 9 -10.86 -23.30 33.29
C ASP A 9 -11.13 -21.78 33.22
N GLN A 10 -10.68 -21.07 34.27
CA GLN A 10 -10.99 -19.67 34.47
C GLN A 10 -10.23 -18.84 33.43
N ILE A 11 -10.96 -18.34 32.43
CA ILE A 11 -10.44 -17.40 31.43
C ILE A 11 -9.74 -16.27 32.18
N ARG A 12 -8.40 -16.21 32.05
CA ARG A 12 -7.57 -15.22 32.74
C ARG A 12 -7.92 -13.84 32.21
N THR A 13 -8.77 -13.14 32.94
CA THR A 13 -8.99 -11.69 32.84
C THR A 13 -7.81 -10.92 33.44
N ASP A 14 -6.59 -11.36 33.11
CA ASP A 14 -5.41 -10.49 33.16
C ASP A 14 -5.72 -9.28 32.28
N ASN A 15 -5.43 -8.09 32.79
CA ASN A 15 -5.85 -6.82 32.20
C ASN A 15 -4.93 -6.44 31.01
N ALA A 16 -4.97 -7.29 29.98
CA ALA A 16 -4.10 -7.28 28.82
C ALA A 16 -4.83 -6.71 27.61
N ASP A 17 -4.29 -5.60 27.08
CA ASP A 17 -4.63 -5.02 25.78
C ASP A 17 -4.49 -6.11 24.70
N GLN A 18 -5.63 -6.62 24.21
CA GLN A 18 -5.65 -7.82 23.38
C GLN A 18 -5.08 -7.49 22.00
N ASP A 19 -4.07 -8.26 21.55
CA ASP A 19 -3.35 -7.93 20.32
C ASP A 19 -4.15 -8.30 19.06
N TYR A 20 -5.05 -7.37 18.69
CA TYR A 20 -5.82 -7.40 17.45
C TYR A 20 -4.98 -7.22 16.17
N GLN A 21 -3.66 -7.10 16.28
CA GLN A 21 -2.75 -7.07 15.12
C GLN A 21 -2.26 -8.47 14.71
N HIS A 22 -2.53 -9.53 15.48
CA HIS A 22 -2.01 -10.88 15.20
C HIS A 22 -3.07 -12.00 15.26
N GLY A 23 -2.79 -13.09 14.53
CA GLY A 23 -3.58 -14.32 14.56
C GLY A 23 -5.07 -14.17 14.28
N ILE A 24 -5.90 -14.98 14.94
CA ILE A 24 -7.36 -15.00 14.79
C ILE A 24 -8.02 -13.66 15.18
N PHE A 25 -7.39 -12.88 16.06
CA PHE A 25 -7.88 -11.59 16.53
C PHE A 25 -7.89 -10.49 15.44
N GLN A 26 -7.15 -10.67 14.34
CA GLN A 26 -7.28 -9.81 13.16
C GLN A 26 -8.68 -9.88 12.50
N SER A 27 -9.43 -10.97 12.69
CA SER A 27 -10.72 -11.20 12.04
C SER A 27 -11.79 -10.15 12.38
N ILE A 28 -12.80 -10.02 11.50
CA ILE A 28 -13.93 -9.10 11.68
C ILE A 28 -14.97 -9.82 12.54
N GLY A 29 -15.25 -9.29 13.72
CA GLY A 29 -16.03 -9.94 14.77
C GLY A 29 -15.50 -9.59 16.16
N PHE A 30 -14.42 -10.24 16.58
CA PHE A 30 -13.94 -10.21 17.97
C PHE A 30 -13.62 -8.80 18.49
N LYS A 31 -12.89 -7.99 17.72
CA LYS A 31 -12.55 -6.61 18.13
C LYS A 31 -13.76 -5.67 18.10
N GLU A 32 -14.67 -5.87 17.14
CA GLU A 32 -15.88 -5.05 17.03
C GLU A 32 -16.85 -5.28 18.22
N PHE A 33 -16.86 -6.49 18.81
CA PHE A 33 -17.62 -6.83 20.01
C PHE A 33 -16.81 -6.84 21.32
N HIS A 34 -15.53 -6.47 21.32
CA HIS A 34 -14.64 -6.58 22.49
C HIS A 34 -15.26 -5.98 23.77
N GLU A 35 -15.70 -4.72 23.70
CA GLU A 35 -16.31 -4.01 24.83
C GLU A 35 -17.55 -4.72 25.41
N TYR A 36 -18.35 -5.39 24.56
CA TYR A 36 -19.52 -6.16 24.97
C TYR A 36 -19.14 -7.51 25.61
N LEU A 37 -18.04 -8.12 25.17
CA LEU A 37 -17.54 -9.40 25.65
C LEU A 37 -16.72 -9.26 26.96
N THR A 38 -16.16 -8.08 27.23
CA THR A 38 -15.35 -7.80 28.42
C THR A 38 -15.97 -6.74 29.34
N CYS A 39 -17.27 -6.46 29.22
CA CYS A 39 -17.98 -5.61 30.18
C CYS A 39 -18.05 -6.31 31.55
N PRO A 40 -17.78 -5.64 32.68
CA PRO A 40 -17.89 -6.24 34.01
C PRO A 40 -19.30 -6.76 34.31
N ASP A 41 -19.44 -7.77 35.18
CA ASP A 41 -20.75 -8.35 35.54
C ASP A 41 -21.71 -7.36 36.23
N GLN A 42 -21.19 -6.23 36.73
CA GLN A 42 -21.95 -5.12 37.31
C GLN A 42 -22.56 -4.17 36.26
N THR A 43 -22.25 -4.36 34.96
CA THR A 43 -22.80 -3.55 33.86
C THR A 43 -24.30 -3.76 33.76
N THR A 44 -25.09 -2.69 33.64
CA THR A 44 -26.54 -2.81 33.52
C THR A 44 -26.95 -3.47 32.19
N LEU A 45 -28.17 -4.04 32.14
CA LEU A 45 -28.70 -4.64 30.92
C LEU A 45 -28.79 -3.62 29.77
N GLU A 46 -29.14 -2.37 30.06
CA GLU A 46 -29.27 -1.28 29.08
C GLU A 46 -27.92 -0.86 28.49
N GLU A 47 -26.88 -0.75 29.33
CA GLU A 47 -25.50 -0.52 28.88
C GLU A 47 -25.00 -1.71 28.04
N LYS A 48 -25.24 -2.94 28.48
CA LYS A 48 -24.82 -4.16 27.77
C LYS A 48 -25.51 -4.30 26.42
N GLU A 49 -26.80 -3.98 26.32
CA GLU A 49 -27.51 -3.86 25.04
C GLU A 49 -26.93 -2.74 24.15
N THR A 50 -26.52 -1.62 24.73
CA THR A 50 -25.94 -0.49 24.00
C THR A 50 -24.57 -0.87 23.41
N LEU A 51 -23.74 -1.59 24.16
CA LEU A 51 -22.47 -2.16 23.68
C LEU A 51 -22.70 -3.20 22.58
N LEU A 52 -23.73 -4.05 22.69
CA LEU A 52 -24.11 -5.00 21.64
C LEU A 52 -24.51 -4.27 20.34
N LYS A 53 -25.37 -3.25 20.44
CA LYS A 53 -25.82 -2.42 19.30
C LYS A 53 -24.65 -1.70 18.63
N LYS A 54 -23.71 -1.16 19.42
CA LYS A 54 -22.45 -0.57 18.95
C LYS A 54 -21.59 -1.59 18.19
N GLY A 55 -21.41 -2.79 18.75
CA GLY A 55 -20.64 -3.86 18.10
C GLY A 55 -21.24 -4.33 16.78
N VAL A 56 -22.58 -4.43 16.69
CA VAL A 56 -23.28 -4.77 15.44
C VAL A 56 -23.05 -3.74 14.34
N GLU A 57 -23.03 -2.43 14.63
CA GLU A 57 -22.74 -1.44 13.60
C GLU A 57 -21.24 -1.37 13.26
N ASN A 58 -20.35 -1.52 14.24
CA ASN A 58 -18.91 -1.66 14.00
C ASN A 58 -18.62 -2.85 13.05
N LEU A 59 -19.25 -4.00 13.26
CA LEU A 59 -19.14 -5.19 12.40
C LEU A 59 -19.55 -4.88 10.96
N LYS A 60 -20.67 -4.19 10.75
CA LYS A 60 -21.13 -3.77 9.41
C LYS A 60 -20.18 -2.74 8.79
N ILE A 61 -19.66 -1.80 9.57
CA ILE A 61 -18.65 -0.83 9.11
C ILE A 61 -17.40 -1.57 8.61
N ALA A 62 -16.83 -2.46 9.44
CA ALA A 62 -15.64 -3.24 9.11
C ALA A 62 -15.86 -4.11 7.86
N THR A 63 -17.00 -4.82 7.78
CA THR A 63 -17.37 -5.65 6.62
C THR A 63 -17.48 -4.82 5.33
N ARG A 64 -18.17 -3.66 5.37
CA ARG A 64 -18.28 -2.75 4.22
C ARG A 64 -16.92 -2.16 3.81
N GLN A 65 -16.04 -1.86 4.77
CA GLN A 65 -14.67 -1.42 4.48
C GLN A 65 -13.82 -2.54 3.87
N TYR A 66 -13.96 -3.77 4.36
CA TYR A 66 -13.24 -4.94 3.88
C TYR A 66 -13.61 -5.29 2.43
N ALA A 67 -14.90 -5.37 2.09
CA ALA A 67 -15.35 -5.57 0.72
C ALA A 67 -14.83 -4.46 -0.24
N ARG A 68 -14.84 -3.19 0.20
CA ARG A 68 -14.23 -2.08 -0.54
C ARG A 68 -12.70 -2.26 -0.70
N LYS A 69 -12.00 -2.77 0.32
CA LYS A 69 -10.56 -3.04 0.30
C LYS A 69 -10.22 -4.21 -0.63
N GLN A 70 -10.99 -5.30 -0.62
CA GLN A 70 -10.87 -6.42 -1.57
C GLN A 70 -11.11 -5.96 -3.01
N ASN A 71 -12.24 -5.29 -3.29
CA ASN A 71 -12.55 -4.80 -4.63
C ASN A 71 -11.53 -3.77 -5.12
N LYS A 72 -10.90 -2.99 -4.22
CA LYS A 72 -9.76 -2.13 -4.55
C LYS A 72 -8.49 -2.94 -4.80
N TRP A 73 -8.20 -3.98 -4.01
CA TRP A 73 -7.01 -4.82 -4.18
C TRP A 73 -7.05 -5.61 -5.49
N VAL A 74 -8.14 -6.33 -5.78
CA VAL A 74 -8.30 -7.13 -7.02
C VAL A 74 -8.07 -6.25 -8.26
N ARG A 75 -8.81 -5.14 -8.39
CA ARG A 75 -8.62 -4.21 -9.53
C ARG A 75 -7.22 -3.60 -9.57
N ASN A 76 -6.55 -3.40 -8.44
CA ASN A 76 -5.16 -2.91 -8.44
C ASN A 76 -4.10 -3.97 -8.77
N ARG A 77 -4.35 -5.25 -8.43
CA ARG A 77 -3.43 -6.37 -8.63
C ARG A 77 -3.52 -6.98 -10.01
N PHE A 78 -4.73 -7.08 -10.57
CA PHE A 78 -4.96 -7.73 -11.86
C PHE A 78 -5.11 -6.71 -13.00
N LEU A 79 -5.91 -5.65 -12.81
CA LEU A 79 -6.26 -4.72 -13.90
C LEU A 79 -5.34 -3.49 -13.99
N LYS A 80 -4.92 -2.88 -12.86
CA LYS A 80 -4.11 -1.62 -12.87
C LYS A 80 -2.60 -1.78 -12.72
N ARG A 81 -2.12 -3.00 -12.44
CA ARG A 81 -0.71 -3.40 -12.37
C ARG A 81 -0.59 -4.91 -12.61
N PRO A 82 -0.91 -5.40 -13.82
CA PRO A 82 -0.50 -6.75 -14.18
C PRO A 82 1.03 -6.84 -14.02
N GLY A 83 1.48 -7.82 -13.23
CA GLY A 83 2.86 -8.28 -13.33
C GLY A 83 3.01 -9.23 -14.51
N GLU A 84 4.24 -9.66 -14.77
CA GLU A 84 4.47 -10.82 -15.64
C GLU A 84 3.67 -12.04 -15.13
N GLY A 85 3.10 -12.81 -16.04
CA GLY A 85 2.31 -14.00 -15.71
C GLY A 85 0.94 -13.75 -15.07
N VAL A 86 0.40 -12.51 -15.07
CA VAL A 86 -0.99 -12.27 -14.62
C VAL A 86 -1.99 -12.80 -15.65
N PRO A 87 -2.90 -13.72 -15.28
CA PRO A 87 -3.86 -14.30 -16.23
C PRO A 87 -4.99 -13.31 -16.60
N PRO A 88 -5.67 -13.54 -17.74
CA PRO A 88 -6.91 -12.83 -18.07
C PRO A 88 -7.95 -12.99 -16.95
N VAL A 89 -8.58 -11.89 -16.55
CA VAL A 89 -9.65 -11.90 -15.54
C VAL A 89 -10.99 -11.69 -16.24
N TYR A 90 -11.92 -12.63 -16.05
CA TYR A 90 -13.29 -12.51 -16.55
C TYR A 90 -14.18 -11.95 -15.43
N GLY A 91 -15.08 -11.02 -15.78
CA GLY A 91 -16.01 -10.40 -14.85
C GLY A 91 -17.40 -10.98 -15.03
N LEU A 92 -18.00 -11.45 -13.93
CA LEU A 92 -19.37 -12.01 -13.89
C LEU A 92 -20.24 -11.11 -13.02
N ASP A 93 -21.51 -10.92 -13.38
CA ASP A 93 -22.40 -10.03 -12.64
C ASP A 93 -23.19 -10.77 -11.55
N VAL A 94 -22.92 -10.39 -10.31
CA VAL A 94 -23.54 -10.92 -9.09
C VAL A 94 -24.54 -9.95 -8.45
N THR A 95 -24.94 -8.89 -9.17
CA THR A 95 -25.82 -7.82 -8.64
C THR A 95 -27.23 -8.30 -8.33
N ASP A 96 -27.78 -9.25 -9.10
CA ASP A 96 -29.07 -9.89 -8.87
C ASP A 96 -28.89 -11.40 -8.63
N VAL A 97 -28.91 -11.79 -7.35
CA VAL A 97 -28.75 -13.19 -6.92
C VAL A 97 -29.82 -14.11 -7.52
N SER A 98 -31.00 -13.56 -7.87
CA SER A 98 -32.11 -14.30 -8.48
C SER A 98 -31.77 -14.86 -9.86
N LYS A 99 -30.76 -14.27 -10.54
CA LYS A 99 -30.32 -14.65 -11.90
C LYS A 99 -28.96 -15.35 -11.93
N TRP A 100 -28.47 -15.83 -10.78
CA TRP A 100 -27.16 -16.46 -10.64
C TRP A 100 -26.84 -17.51 -11.72
N GLU A 101 -27.82 -18.33 -12.09
CA GLU A 101 -27.66 -19.38 -13.10
C GLU A 101 -27.32 -18.82 -14.50
N GLU A 102 -27.93 -17.68 -14.84
CA GLU A 102 -27.80 -17.00 -16.14
C GLU A 102 -26.59 -16.05 -16.17
N THR A 103 -26.34 -15.29 -15.10
CA THR A 103 -25.33 -14.22 -15.08
C THR A 103 -23.98 -14.66 -14.49
N VAL A 104 -23.92 -15.82 -13.82
CA VAL A 104 -22.71 -16.32 -13.16
C VAL A 104 -22.39 -17.76 -13.54
N LEU A 105 -23.27 -18.73 -13.28
CA LEU A 105 -22.90 -20.14 -13.39
C LEU A 105 -22.72 -20.60 -14.85
N SER A 106 -23.71 -20.39 -15.71
CA SER A 106 -23.60 -20.77 -17.13
C SER A 106 -22.41 -20.06 -17.83
N PRO A 107 -22.20 -18.73 -17.65
CA PRO A 107 -20.99 -18.05 -18.12
C PRO A 107 -19.67 -18.62 -17.58
N ALA A 108 -19.59 -18.95 -16.29
CA ALA A 108 -18.37 -19.50 -15.69
C ALA A 108 -18.00 -20.87 -16.27
N LEU A 109 -19.00 -21.72 -16.51
CA LEU A 109 -18.82 -23.03 -17.13
C LEU A 109 -18.39 -22.91 -18.60
N GLU A 110 -19.00 -22.02 -19.38
CA GLU A 110 -18.60 -21.77 -20.77
C GLU A 110 -17.14 -21.27 -20.87
N ILE A 111 -16.76 -20.32 -20.00
CA ILE A 111 -15.39 -19.80 -19.91
C ILE A 111 -14.41 -20.94 -19.58
N LEU A 112 -14.73 -21.76 -18.57
CA LEU A 112 -13.87 -22.87 -18.15
C LEU A 112 -13.72 -23.94 -19.23
N GLU A 113 -14.81 -24.35 -19.88
CA GLU A 113 -14.80 -25.36 -20.94
C GLU A 113 -13.93 -24.91 -22.13
N ARG A 114 -14.16 -23.71 -22.65
CA ARG A 114 -13.42 -23.17 -23.79
C ARG A 114 -11.94 -22.97 -23.46
N LEU A 115 -11.60 -22.39 -22.31
CA LEU A 115 -10.20 -22.24 -21.89
C LEU A 115 -9.50 -23.59 -21.72
N THR A 116 -10.20 -24.64 -21.27
CA THR A 116 -9.65 -26.00 -21.17
C THR A 116 -9.35 -26.62 -22.55
N LYS A 117 -10.10 -26.23 -23.59
CA LYS A 117 -9.85 -26.61 -25.00
C LYS A 117 -8.81 -25.73 -25.71
N GLY A 118 -8.38 -24.63 -25.10
CA GLY A 118 -7.56 -23.59 -25.75
C GLY A 118 -8.34 -22.63 -26.66
N GLU A 119 -9.68 -22.67 -26.58
CA GLU A 119 -10.59 -21.79 -27.32
C GLU A 119 -10.80 -20.45 -26.59
N GLN A 120 -11.17 -19.39 -27.31
CA GLN A 120 -11.53 -18.11 -26.70
C GLN A 120 -12.99 -18.13 -26.20
N PRO A 121 -13.25 -17.73 -24.93
CA PRO A 121 -14.61 -17.52 -24.42
C PRO A 121 -15.43 -16.50 -25.22
N GLY A 122 -16.75 -16.68 -25.25
CA GLY A 122 -17.67 -15.69 -25.85
C GLY A 122 -17.75 -14.35 -25.10
N ILE A 123 -17.21 -14.30 -23.88
CA ILE A 123 -17.12 -13.12 -23.02
C ILE A 123 -15.68 -12.61 -23.04
N GLU A 124 -15.47 -11.34 -23.40
CA GLU A 124 -14.14 -10.72 -23.34
C GLU A 124 -13.60 -10.66 -21.90
N PRO A 125 -12.27 -10.85 -21.69
CA PRO A 125 -11.64 -10.51 -20.42
C PRO A 125 -11.84 -9.04 -20.03
N MET A 126 -11.92 -8.77 -18.73
CA MET A 126 -11.92 -7.41 -18.19
C MET A 126 -10.68 -6.65 -18.67
N ARG A 127 -10.90 -5.48 -19.27
CA ARG A 127 -9.84 -4.65 -19.83
C ARG A 127 -8.81 -4.26 -18.77
N VAL A 128 -7.55 -4.55 -19.06
CA VAL A 128 -6.40 -4.08 -18.29
C VAL A 128 -6.33 -2.56 -18.40
N GLU A 129 -6.49 -1.89 -17.26
CA GLU A 129 -6.21 -0.46 -17.13
C GLU A 129 -4.69 -0.29 -17.01
N GLY A 130 -3.98 -0.23 -18.14
CA GLY A 130 -2.51 -0.02 -18.17
C GLY A 130 -2.05 1.17 -17.31
N GLU A 131 -0.77 1.22 -16.93
CA GLU A 131 -0.23 2.12 -15.88
C GLU A 131 -0.45 3.63 -16.14
N GLY A 132 -1.68 4.11 -15.90
CA GLY A 132 -2.04 5.52 -15.94
C GLY A 132 -1.23 6.29 -14.90
N GLN A 133 -0.66 7.41 -15.34
CA GLN A 133 0.39 8.19 -14.67
C GLN A 133 0.38 8.11 -13.14
N ARG A 134 1.12 7.12 -12.64
CA ARG A 134 1.44 6.97 -11.23
C ARG A 134 2.80 7.60 -11.01
N ASN A 135 2.89 8.43 -9.98
CA ASN A 135 4.16 8.94 -9.49
C ASN A 135 5.15 7.78 -9.37
N LYS A 136 6.41 8.00 -9.75
CA LYS A 136 7.47 7.08 -9.31
C LYS A 136 7.40 6.97 -7.78
N ARG A 137 7.91 5.88 -7.22
CA ARG A 137 8.20 5.80 -5.77
C ARG A 137 9.41 6.69 -5.43
N SER A 138 9.35 7.96 -5.81
CA SER A 138 10.23 9.01 -5.34
C SER A 138 10.06 9.15 -3.84
N CYS A 139 11.17 9.21 -3.13
CA CYS A 139 11.21 9.37 -1.68
C CYS A 139 11.69 10.80 -1.40
N HIS A 140 10.77 11.67 -0.99
CA HIS A 140 11.05 13.07 -0.67
C HIS A 140 11.07 13.24 0.85
N THR A 141 12.01 14.02 1.37
CA THR A 141 12.09 14.32 2.81
C THR A 141 11.96 15.82 3.03
N CYS A 142 11.04 16.23 3.91
CA CYS A 142 10.91 17.62 4.34
C CYS A 142 11.54 17.83 5.71
N GLU A 143 12.74 18.41 5.72
CA GLU A 143 13.47 18.87 6.92
C GLU A 143 12.70 19.94 7.73
N LEU A 144 11.75 20.65 7.12
CA LEU A 144 10.94 21.65 7.82
C LEU A 144 9.75 21.05 8.58
N CYS A 145 9.52 19.73 8.46
CA CYS A 145 8.35 19.05 9.01
C CYS A 145 8.68 17.64 9.54
N ASP A 146 9.94 17.22 9.48
CA ASP A 146 10.46 15.87 9.78
C ASP A 146 9.59 14.75 9.21
N LYS A 147 9.40 14.79 7.88
CA LYS A 147 8.55 13.85 7.15
C LYS A 147 9.17 13.35 5.86
N VAL A 148 9.32 12.03 5.80
CA VAL A 148 9.47 11.25 4.56
C VAL A 148 8.10 11.11 3.90
N ILE A 149 8.04 11.34 2.60
CA ILE A 149 6.83 11.38 1.77
C ILE A 149 7.12 10.66 0.46
N ILE A 150 6.29 9.67 0.11
CA ILE A 150 6.49 8.83 -1.06
C ILE A 150 5.53 9.26 -2.17
N GLY A 151 6.07 9.67 -3.32
CA GLY A 151 5.32 10.12 -4.50
C GLY A 151 5.26 11.64 -4.68
N ASP A 152 5.32 12.07 -5.94
CA ASP A 152 5.46 13.48 -6.34
C ASP A 152 4.16 14.30 -6.15
N LEU A 153 2.98 13.68 -6.28
CA LEU A 153 1.70 14.32 -5.99
C LEU A 153 1.52 14.52 -4.48
N GLU A 154 1.89 13.51 -3.69
CA GLU A 154 1.91 13.54 -2.24
C GLU A 154 2.87 14.61 -1.72
N TRP A 155 4.06 14.72 -2.34
CA TRP A 155 5.04 15.77 -2.07
C TRP A 155 4.53 17.18 -2.42
N THR A 156 4.03 17.39 -3.64
CA THR A 156 3.52 18.70 -4.06
C THR A 156 2.25 19.13 -3.29
N ALA A 157 1.43 18.19 -2.83
CA ALA A 157 0.35 18.44 -1.89
C ALA A 157 0.87 18.83 -0.49
N HIS A 158 1.93 18.16 -0.01
CA HIS A 158 2.58 18.52 1.25
C HIS A 158 3.14 19.95 1.24
N LEU A 159 3.88 20.35 0.20
CA LEU A 159 4.43 21.72 0.08
C LEU A 159 3.32 22.79 0.14
N LYS A 160 2.14 22.50 -0.41
CA LYS A 160 0.96 23.39 -0.39
C LYS A 160 0.21 23.36 0.95
N SER A 161 0.48 22.40 1.84
CA SER A 161 -0.28 22.18 3.07
C SER A 161 -0.15 23.32 4.09
N LYS A 162 -1.19 23.52 4.91
CA LYS A 162 -1.19 24.53 5.99
C LYS A 162 -0.02 24.34 6.97
N LYS A 163 0.31 23.09 7.33
CA LYS A 163 1.42 22.78 8.24
C LYS A 163 2.78 23.13 7.64
N HIS A 164 3.06 22.71 6.41
CA HIS A 164 4.32 23.06 5.73
C HIS A 164 4.49 24.58 5.63
N ARG A 165 3.44 25.30 5.18
CA ARG A 165 3.45 26.77 5.07
C ARG A 165 3.64 27.47 6.42
N TYR A 166 3.16 26.89 7.53
CA TYR A 166 3.43 27.40 8.87
C TYR A 166 4.91 27.24 9.26
N HIS A 167 5.51 26.07 9.08
CA HIS A 167 6.94 25.86 9.39
C HIS A 167 7.86 26.73 8.50
N VAL A 168 7.56 26.83 7.21
CA VAL A 168 8.23 27.78 6.29
C VAL A 168 8.11 29.23 6.77
N LYS A 169 6.96 29.63 7.32
CA LYS A 169 6.81 30.98 7.90
C LYS A 169 7.65 31.12 9.19
N LYS A 170 7.58 30.17 10.13
CA LYS A 170 8.34 30.21 11.40
C LYS A 170 9.85 30.35 11.15
N ARG A 171 10.41 29.54 10.25
CA ARG A 171 11.85 29.58 9.88
C ARG A 171 12.29 30.84 9.10
N LYS A 172 11.37 31.78 8.81
CA LYS A 172 11.67 33.12 8.29
C LYS A 172 11.64 34.22 9.36
N PHE A 173 11.15 33.92 10.56
CA PHE A 173 11.17 34.84 11.71
C PHE A 173 12.18 34.43 12.78
N GLU A 174 12.63 33.17 12.78
CA GLU A 174 13.78 32.70 13.57
C GLU A 174 15.04 32.63 12.67
N PRO A 175 15.96 33.60 12.74
CA PRO A 175 17.25 33.50 12.07
C PRO A 175 18.11 32.42 12.76
N GLY A 176 18.60 31.46 11.98
CA GLY A 176 19.57 30.47 12.46
C GLY A 176 20.94 31.11 12.75
N PRO A 177 21.78 30.47 13.59
CA PRO A 177 23.09 31.01 13.95
C PRO A 177 24.01 31.17 12.73
N ALA A 178 24.81 32.23 12.73
CA ALA A 178 25.71 32.55 11.63
C ALA A 178 26.78 31.46 11.45
N SER A 179 26.93 30.94 10.23
CA SER A 179 28.05 30.07 9.87
C SER A 179 29.29 30.92 9.65
N ASN A 180 30.28 30.78 10.53
CA ASN A 180 31.48 31.61 10.54
C ASN A 180 32.48 31.16 9.45
N GLN A 181 32.37 31.74 8.26
CA GLN A 181 33.36 31.52 7.20
C GLN A 181 34.61 32.36 7.47
N HIS A 182 35.71 31.69 7.82
CA HIS A 182 37.05 32.31 7.78
C HIS A 182 37.37 32.75 6.34
N GLN A 183 38.01 33.90 6.21
CA GLN A 183 38.59 34.35 4.96
C GLN A 183 40.00 33.75 4.77
N GLU A 184 40.34 33.45 3.53
CA GLU A 184 41.70 33.50 2.99
C GLU A 184 41.61 34.20 1.62
N PRO A 185 42.62 35.00 1.20
CA PRO A 185 42.46 35.98 0.14
C PRO A 185 42.72 35.44 -1.28
N ALA A 186 42.21 36.16 -2.29
CA ALA A 186 42.41 35.84 -3.70
C ALA A 186 43.59 36.60 -4.34
N PRO A 187 44.29 36.02 -5.33
CA PRO A 187 45.09 36.76 -6.30
C PRO A 187 44.20 37.39 -7.38
N GLY A 188 44.58 38.57 -7.88
CA GLY A 188 43.84 39.31 -8.93
C GLY A 188 44.21 38.94 -10.38
N PRO A 189 43.47 39.46 -11.38
CA PRO A 189 43.68 39.14 -12.79
C PRO A 189 44.75 40.00 -13.48
N THR A 190 45.37 39.45 -14.54
CA THR A 190 46.15 40.14 -15.59
C THR A 190 45.86 39.46 -16.95
N VAL A 191 46.15 40.13 -18.08
CA VAL A 191 45.48 39.92 -19.40
C VAL A 191 46.45 40.20 -20.58
N GLU A 192 46.21 39.83 -21.85
CA GLU A 192 45.03 39.18 -22.49
C GLU A 192 45.25 37.68 -22.81
N ASP A 193 45.53 37.14 -24.02
CA ASP A 193 45.73 37.69 -25.36
C ASP A 193 45.44 36.63 -26.49
N LEU A 194 45.19 37.12 -27.70
CA LEU A 194 45.22 36.49 -29.05
C LEU A 194 44.90 34.98 -29.28
N SER A 195 43.73 34.75 -29.91
CA SER A 195 43.61 34.31 -31.33
C SER A 195 42.90 32.99 -31.69
N LEU A 196 41.91 33.12 -32.58
CA LEU A 196 41.43 32.23 -33.67
C LEU A 196 41.27 30.70 -33.48
N GLY A 197 40.03 30.22 -33.62
CA GLY A 197 39.68 28.84 -33.96
C GLY A 197 38.15 28.63 -34.04
N THR A 198 37.63 27.96 -35.08
CA THR A 198 36.18 27.74 -35.28
C THR A 198 35.84 26.21 -35.29
N PRO A 199 34.61 25.72 -35.58
CA PRO A 199 33.96 24.73 -34.72
C PRO A 199 33.99 23.28 -35.23
N THR A 200 33.68 22.29 -34.38
CA THR A 200 33.12 20.98 -34.81
C THR A 200 32.40 20.21 -33.69
N THR A 201 31.23 19.70 -34.07
CA THR A 201 30.38 18.59 -33.60
C THR A 201 31.03 17.43 -32.80
N LEU A 202 30.38 16.94 -31.73
CA LEU A 202 29.87 15.54 -31.63
C LEU A 202 29.32 15.13 -30.23
N ALA A 203 28.07 14.62 -30.24
CA ALA A 203 27.53 13.42 -29.58
C ALA A 203 27.67 13.18 -28.03
N PRO A 204 26.80 12.32 -27.42
CA PRO A 204 26.63 12.25 -25.97
C PRO A 204 27.16 10.98 -25.28
N GLY A 205 27.34 11.05 -23.96
CA GLY A 205 27.41 9.84 -23.11
C GLY A 205 27.70 10.12 -21.63
N LEU A 206 26.77 9.76 -20.74
CA LEU A 206 26.90 8.55 -19.90
C LEU A 206 25.66 8.39 -18.99
N ALA A 207 25.16 7.17 -18.86
CA ALA A 207 24.23 6.78 -17.80
C ALA A 207 24.97 5.86 -16.82
N LEU A 208 24.97 6.19 -15.52
CA LEU A 208 25.51 5.30 -14.49
C LEU A 208 24.41 4.33 -14.02
N ALA A 209 24.66 3.05 -14.19
CA ALA A 209 23.85 1.97 -13.59
C ALA A 209 24.54 1.45 -12.32
N CYS A 210 23.82 1.39 -11.20
CA CYS A 210 24.33 0.77 -9.97
C CYS A 210 24.37 -0.76 -10.10
N GLY A 211 25.44 -1.38 -9.60
CA GLY A 211 25.76 -2.79 -9.83
C GLY A 211 24.92 -3.79 -9.03
N LYS A 212 24.95 -5.05 -9.50
CA LYS A 212 24.44 -6.23 -8.76
C LYS A 212 25.51 -6.72 -7.76
N PRO A 213 25.13 -7.28 -6.59
CA PRO A 213 26.02 -8.09 -5.78
C PRO A 213 26.32 -9.45 -6.46
N LYS A 214 27.36 -10.14 -5.96
CA LYS A 214 28.01 -11.30 -6.59
C LYS A 214 27.85 -12.56 -5.73
N SER A 215 27.48 -13.68 -6.34
CA SER A 215 27.49 -15.01 -5.70
C SER A 215 28.91 -15.60 -5.63
N PRO A 216 29.25 -16.37 -4.58
CA PRO A 216 30.38 -17.30 -4.61
C PRO A 216 29.99 -18.62 -5.31
N ASP A 217 30.99 -19.36 -5.80
CA ASP A 217 30.83 -20.57 -6.60
C ASP A 217 32.01 -21.54 -6.39
N THR A 218 31.71 -22.79 -6.05
CA THR A 218 32.57 -24.00 -6.00
C THR A 218 31.68 -25.22 -5.68
N GLY A 219 31.75 -26.38 -6.34
CA GLY A 219 32.46 -26.74 -7.59
C GLY A 219 32.83 -28.23 -7.62
N SER A 220 32.37 -28.96 -8.65
CA SER A 220 32.73 -30.36 -9.01
C SER A 220 32.32 -31.48 -8.01
N THR A 221 31.99 -32.71 -8.42
CA THR A 221 31.66 -33.31 -9.74
C THR A 221 30.60 -34.45 -9.49
N GLU A 222 30.41 -35.62 -10.14
CA GLU A 222 31.09 -36.43 -11.17
C GLU A 222 30.07 -37.45 -11.79
N THR A 223 30.43 -38.15 -12.87
CA THR A 223 29.64 -39.23 -13.52
C THR A 223 30.57 -40.39 -13.96
N PRO A 224 30.09 -41.64 -14.19
CA PRO A 224 29.18 -41.98 -15.31
C PRO A 224 27.86 -42.66 -14.90
#